data_AF-A0A9D3ALX4-F1
#
_entry.id   AF-A0A9D3ALX4-F1
#
_cell.length_a   1.000
_cell.length_b   1.000
_cell.length_c   1.000
_cell.angle_alpha   90.00
_cell.angle_beta   90.00
_cell.angle_gamma   90.00
#
_symmetry.space_group_name_H-M   'P 1'
#
loop_
_entity.id
_entity.type
_entity.pdbx_description
1 polymer ?
#
loop_
_entity_poly.entity_id
_entity_poly.type
_entity_poly.pdbx_seq_one_letter_code
_entity_poly.pdbx_strand_id
1 'polypeptide(L)'
;MKYTLTLLLLSAGLCLSASNGKIPRKIVRDSLPVLTERCEKVLKAAYMAQTYLGEDRNLPGWEGYPVKLYEYKTGYDSTACARKTGKVYLLNPTPEQLARWIMTAVWEVKGNLDFASTEKLRKQVLYQSGAQFPVSGVVYEAMYKPGDYYPYLFKDGVTVWLADSTYFSKDHNPNAEQLDFYLHMKTTDLKPRVGSYARICSTTPEQYTAAGGKEPVGTNKQAAQHWLYVVRKLYQQAWNSDRNELMVIWAKANL
;
A
#
# COMPACT_ATOMS: atom_id res chain seq x y z
N MET A 1 -57.14 -29.45 11.74
CA MET A 1 -56.14 -29.54 10.66
C MET A 1 -55.81 -28.13 10.19
N LYS A 2 -54.53 -27.75 10.36
CA LYS A 2 -53.76 -26.70 9.66
C LYS A 2 -54.16 -25.22 9.90
N TYR A 3 -53.45 -24.55 10.82
CA TYR A 3 -52.34 -23.61 10.52
C TYR A 3 -52.84 -22.36 9.78
N THR A 4 -53.36 -21.34 10.46
CA THR A 4 -52.68 -20.27 11.23
C THR A 4 -51.83 -19.36 10.34
N LEU A 5 -52.18 -18.06 10.39
CA LEU A 5 -51.38 -16.84 10.16
C LEU A 5 -50.09 -16.98 9.33
N THR A 6 -49.92 -16.10 8.34
CA THR A 6 -48.99 -14.96 8.38
C THR A 6 -48.77 -14.50 6.93
N LEU A 7 -49.71 -13.74 6.36
CA LEU A 7 -49.54 -13.11 5.05
C LEU A 7 -50.00 -11.66 5.12
N LEU A 8 -49.46 -10.91 6.08
CA LEU A 8 -49.75 -9.48 6.27
C LEU A 8 -48.77 -8.88 7.29
N LEU A 9 -47.46 -8.93 7.04
CA LEU A 9 -46.47 -8.23 7.90
C LEU A 9 -45.05 -8.08 7.29
N LEU A 10 -44.91 -7.91 5.97
CA LEU A 10 -43.58 -7.61 5.39
C LEU A 10 -43.55 -6.50 4.33
N SER A 11 -44.51 -5.56 4.38
CA SER A 11 -44.51 -4.35 3.55
C SER A 11 -44.85 -3.06 4.31
N ALA A 12 -44.94 -3.11 5.65
CA ALA A 12 -45.31 -1.96 6.47
C ALA A 12 -44.32 -1.71 7.63
N GLY A 13 -43.02 -1.84 7.38
CA GLY A 13 -41.95 -1.56 8.35
C GLY A 13 -41.01 -0.40 7.98
N LEU A 14 -41.26 0.32 6.89
CA LEU A 14 -40.41 1.44 6.44
C LEU A 14 -41.12 2.80 6.41
N CYS A 15 -42.37 2.88 6.88
CA CYS A 15 -43.10 4.14 7.02
C CYS A 15 -43.23 4.53 8.50
N LEU A 16 -42.10 4.68 9.20
CA LEU A 16 -42.07 5.39 10.48
C LEU A 16 -40.96 6.46 10.44
N SER A 17 -41.42 7.71 10.50
CA SER A 17 -40.65 8.96 10.64
C SER A 17 -39.66 9.33 9.53
N ALA A 18 -40.19 9.72 8.38
CA ALA A 18 -39.58 10.81 7.60
C ALA A 18 -39.83 12.15 8.31
N SER A 19 -39.27 12.34 9.51
CA SER A 19 -39.15 13.64 10.16
C SER A 19 -37.71 14.12 9.98
N ASN A 20 -37.47 14.98 8.98
CA ASN A 20 -36.17 15.64 8.76
C ASN A 20 -34.94 14.72 8.91
N GLY A 21 -35.01 13.52 8.31
CA GLY A 21 -34.09 12.41 8.52
C GLY A 21 -32.68 12.66 8.02
N LYS A 22 -31.91 13.49 8.73
CA LYS A 22 -30.46 13.49 8.62
C LYS A 22 -29.99 12.14 9.14
N ILE A 23 -29.57 11.25 8.24
CA ILE A 23 -28.87 10.00 8.60
C ILE A 23 -27.84 10.37 9.68
N PRO A 24 -27.81 9.68 10.84
CA PRO A 24 -26.94 10.07 11.94
C PRO A 24 -25.51 10.28 11.43
N ARG A 25 -24.92 11.46 11.67
CA ARG A 25 -23.57 11.80 11.17
C ARG A 25 -22.54 10.72 11.51
N LYS A 26 -22.69 10.03 12.65
CA LYS A 26 -21.83 8.91 13.06
C LYS A 26 -21.92 7.71 12.11
N ILE A 27 -23.09 7.40 11.55
CA ILE A 27 -23.30 6.29 10.60
C ILE A 27 -22.72 6.66 9.22
N VAL A 28 -22.87 7.92 8.80
CA VAL A 28 -22.35 8.38 7.49
C VAL A 28 -20.82 8.52 7.49
N ARG A 29 -20.23 8.88 8.65
CA ARG A 29 -18.81 9.24 8.78
C ARG A 29 -17.87 8.16 8.24
N ASP A 30 -18.21 6.89 8.42
CA ASP A 30 -17.40 5.75 7.99
C ASP A 30 -18.10 4.89 6.92
N SER A 31 -19.07 5.49 6.21
CA SER A 31 -19.61 4.90 4.99
C SER A 31 -18.54 4.81 3.90
N LEU A 32 -18.71 3.84 2.99
CA LEU A 32 -17.76 3.63 1.88
C LEU A 32 -17.53 4.90 1.03
N PRO A 33 -18.56 5.68 0.62
CA PRO A 33 -18.32 6.92 -0.14
C PRO A 33 -17.44 7.93 0.61
N VAL A 34 -17.72 8.14 1.90
CA VAL A 34 -16.97 9.10 2.72
C VAL A 34 -15.52 8.64 2.95
N LEU A 35 -15.29 7.34 3.15
CA LEU A 35 -13.93 6.83 3.25
C LEU A 35 -13.20 6.85 1.90
N THR A 36 -13.90 6.64 0.79
CA THR A 36 -13.35 6.75 -0.57
C THR A 36 -12.84 8.16 -0.84
N GLU A 37 -13.61 9.20 -0.52
CA GLU A 37 -13.15 10.60 -0.63
C GLU A 37 -11.91 10.89 0.25
N ARG A 38 -11.88 10.32 1.46
CA ARG A 38 -10.70 10.44 2.35
C ARG A 38 -9.49 9.71 1.79
N CYS A 39 -9.68 8.57 1.13
CA CYS A 39 -8.63 7.80 0.46
C CYS A 39 -8.14 8.51 -0.80
N GLU A 40 -9.00 9.21 -1.54
CA GLU A 40 -8.58 10.04 -2.67
C GLU A 40 -7.55 11.09 -2.22
N LYS A 41 -7.75 11.71 -1.04
CA LYS A 41 -6.76 12.63 -0.45
C LYS A 41 -5.44 11.95 -0.09
N VAL A 42 -5.46 10.66 0.29
CA VAL A 42 -4.23 9.88 0.52
C VAL A 42 -3.47 9.71 -0.79
N LEU A 43 -4.16 9.30 -1.85
CA LEU A 43 -3.56 9.09 -3.18
C LEU A 43 -3.13 10.39 -3.85
N LYS A 44 -3.73 11.54 -3.53
CA LYS A 44 -3.21 12.86 -3.97
C LYS A 44 -1.82 13.19 -3.40
N ALA A 45 -1.41 12.54 -2.31
CA ALA A 45 -0.06 12.66 -1.75
C ALA A 45 0.96 11.69 -2.39
N ALA A 46 0.54 10.89 -3.38
CA ALA A 46 1.37 9.91 -4.08
C ALA A 46 2.40 10.58 -5.01
N TYR A 47 3.48 11.10 -4.43
CA TYR A 47 4.46 11.94 -5.12
C TYR A 47 5.26 11.24 -6.23
N MET A 48 5.28 9.90 -6.29
CA MET A 48 6.00 9.14 -7.33
C MET A 48 5.15 9.03 -8.60
N ALA A 49 3.82 9.15 -8.51
CA ALA A 49 2.91 9.10 -9.64
C ALA A 49 2.81 10.47 -10.35
N GLN A 50 3.95 11.03 -10.80
CA GLN A 50 4.01 12.30 -11.54
C GLN A 50 3.80 12.07 -13.05
N THR A 51 4.87 11.77 -13.79
CA THR A 51 4.82 11.62 -15.25
C THR A 51 4.60 10.16 -15.60
N TYR A 52 3.42 9.83 -16.13
CA TYR A 52 3.10 8.48 -16.59
C TYR A 52 3.83 8.18 -17.91
N LEU A 53 4.56 7.07 -17.96
CA LEU A 53 5.34 6.67 -19.14
C LEU A 53 4.77 5.45 -19.87
N GLY A 54 3.95 4.63 -19.21
CA GLY A 54 3.36 3.44 -19.81
C GLY A 54 2.86 2.42 -18.79
N GLU A 55 2.17 1.39 -19.27
CA GLU A 55 1.71 0.25 -18.49
C GLU A 55 2.40 -1.01 -19.01
N ASP A 56 2.90 -1.83 -18.10
CA ASP A 56 3.51 -3.12 -18.41
C ASP A 56 2.71 -4.23 -17.72
N ARG A 57 2.02 -5.05 -18.52
CA ARG A 57 1.24 -6.20 -18.06
C ARG A 57 2.03 -7.51 -18.06
N ASN A 58 3.27 -7.48 -18.53
CA ASN A 58 4.14 -8.65 -18.65
C ASN A 58 5.38 -8.51 -17.77
N LEU A 59 5.39 -7.55 -16.84
CA LEU A 59 6.49 -7.34 -15.91
C LEU A 59 6.72 -8.62 -15.08
N PRO A 60 7.94 -9.19 -15.05
CA PRO A 60 8.20 -10.46 -14.41
C PRO A 60 7.74 -10.54 -12.94
N GLY A 61 6.88 -11.53 -12.66
CA GLY A 61 6.26 -11.75 -11.35
C GLY A 61 4.99 -10.93 -11.10
N TRP A 62 4.61 -10.03 -12.01
CA TRP A 62 3.40 -9.19 -11.97
C TRP A 62 2.55 -9.32 -13.24
N GLU A 63 2.64 -10.46 -13.92
CA GLU A 63 1.94 -10.72 -15.16
C GLU A 63 0.42 -10.60 -14.97
N GLY A 64 -0.24 -9.89 -15.90
CA GLY A 64 -1.68 -9.62 -15.88
C GLY A 64 -2.11 -8.44 -15.02
N TYR A 65 -1.23 -7.89 -14.16
CA TYR A 65 -1.53 -6.72 -13.35
C TYR A 65 -1.24 -5.41 -14.11
N PRO A 66 -2.02 -4.34 -13.90
CA PRO A 66 -1.84 -3.07 -14.59
C PRO A 66 -0.72 -2.24 -13.93
N VAL A 67 0.52 -2.74 -13.98
CA VAL A 67 1.67 -2.05 -13.38
C VAL A 67 2.06 -0.87 -14.26
N LYS A 68 2.15 0.32 -13.67
CA LYS A 68 2.39 1.58 -14.40
C LYS A 68 3.79 2.10 -14.14
N LEU A 69 4.50 2.45 -15.20
CA LEU A 69 5.79 3.12 -15.14
C LEU A 69 5.60 4.62 -14.96
N TYR A 70 6.29 5.18 -13.98
CA TYR A 70 6.35 6.61 -13.75
C TYR A 70 7.79 7.11 -13.74
N GLU A 71 7.97 8.33 -14.24
CA GLU A 71 9.11 9.17 -13.95
C GLU A 71 8.65 10.33 -13.05
N TYR A 72 9.46 10.64 -12.04
CA TYR A 72 9.17 11.74 -11.12
C TYR A 72 10.45 12.48 -10.76
N LYS A 73 10.27 13.73 -10.33
CA LYS A 73 11.37 14.55 -9.83
C LYS A 73 11.16 14.85 -8.34
N THR A 74 12.23 14.77 -7.57
CA THR A 74 12.24 15.21 -6.17
C THR A 74 11.98 16.72 -6.07
N GLY A 75 11.86 17.24 -4.84
CA GLY A 75 12.13 18.65 -4.59
C GLY A 75 13.60 19.00 -4.91
N TYR A 76 13.98 20.25 -4.71
CA TYR A 76 15.40 20.63 -4.82
C TYR A 76 16.22 19.81 -3.82
N ASP A 77 17.23 19.11 -4.32
CA ASP A 77 18.14 18.33 -3.49
C ASP A 77 19.40 19.14 -3.19
N SER A 78 19.72 19.30 -1.90
CA SER A 78 20.85 20.15 -1.48
C SER A 78 22.22 19.49 -1.70
N THR A 79 22.27 18.16 -1.78
CA THR A 79 23.50 17.39 -2.03
C THR A 79 23.88 17.35 -3.50
N ALA A 80 22.88 17.22 -4.39
CA ALA A 80 23.06 17.22 -5.84
C ALA A 80 22.95 18.63 -6.46
N CYS A 81 22.60 19.64 -5.65
CA CYS A 81 22.31 21.01 -6.10
C CYS A 81 21.31 21.08 -7.27
N ALA A 82 20.39 20.12 -7.34
CA ALA A 82 19.45 19.95 -8.45
C ALA A 82 18.27 19.08 -8.01
N ARG A 83 17.23 18.98 -8.84
CA ARG A 83 16.18 17.98 -8.64
C ARG A 83 16.68 16.64 -9.15
N LYS A 84 16.56 15.58 -8.35
CA LYS A 84 16.90 14.21 -8.77
C LYS A 84 15.72 13.61 -9.52
N THR A 85 16.03 12.76 -10.50
CA THR A 85 15.03 12.03 -11.28
C THR A 85 14.95 10.60 -10.78
N GLY A 86 13.73 10.10 -10.61
CA GLY A 86 13.44 8.72 -10.26
C GLY A 86 12.53 8.07 -11.28
N LYS A 87 12.75 6.78 -11.53
CA LYS A 87 11.83 5.92 -12.29
C LYS A 87 11.40 4.76 -11.42
N VAL A 88 10.10 4.45 -11.48
CA VAL A 88 9.50 3.41 -10.64
C VAL A 88 8.25 2.83 -11.30
N TYR A 89 8.15 1.51 -11.26
CA TYR A 89 6.91 0.78 -11.52
C TYR A 89 6.03 0.80 -10.26
N LEU A 90 4.78 1.25 -10.41
CA LEU A 90 3.80 1.35 -9.34
C LEU A 90 2.57 0.50 -9.65
N LEU A 91 2.02 -0.14 -8.62
CA LEU A 91 0.69 -0.76 -8.67
C LEU A 91 -0.17 -0.17 -7.54
N ASN A 92 -0.56 1.10 -7.69
CA ASN A 92 -1.32 1.81 -6.66
C ASN A 92 -2.82 1.44 -6.73
N PRO A 93 -3.51 1.26 -5.59
CA PRO A 93 -4.95 0.96 -5.59
C PRO A 93 -5.77 2.18 -6.03
N THR A 94 -7.01 1.97 -6.45
CA THR A 94 -7.98 3.06 -6.55
C THR A 94 -8.39 3.55 -5.15
N PRO A 95 -8.93 4.79 -5.01
CA PRO A 95 -9.45 5.29 -3.73
C PRO A 95 -10.48 4.37 -3.10
N GLU A 96 -11.35 3.77 -3.91
CA GLU A 96 -12.41 2.88 -3.45
C GLU A 96 -11.87 1.51 -3.03
N GLN A 97 -10.92 0.93 -3.78
CA GLN A 97 -10.22 -0.30 -3.36
C GLN A 97 -9.51 -0.09 -2.02
N LEU A 98 -8.80 1.03 -1.85
CA LEU A 98 -8.15 1.36 -0.59
C LEU A 98 -9.16 1.51 0.56
N ALA A 99 -10.29 2.17 0.31
CA ALA A 99 -11.35 2.32 1.31
C ALA A 99 -11.92 0.96 1.73
N ARG A 100 -12.20 0.06 0.78
CA ARG A 100 -12.67 -1.30 1.07
C ARG A 100 -11.64 -2.08 1.90
N TRP A 101 -10.37 -2.05 1.52
CA TRP A 101 -9.31 -2.73 2.29
C TRP A 101 -9.20 -2.22 3.72
N ILE A 102 -9.31 -0.90 3.94
CA ILE A 102 -9.30 -0.30 5.29
C ILE A 102 -10.53 -0.75 6.09
N MET A 103 -11.73 -0.68 5.50
CA MET A 103 -12.98 -1.09 6.18
C MET A 103 -12.93 -2.57 6.55
N THR A 104 -12.57 -3.43 5.61
CA THR A 104 -12.48 -4.88 5.86
C THR A 104 -11.47 -5.20 6.95
N ALA A 105 -10.27 -4.60 6.92
CA ALA A 105 -9.26 -4.82 7.95
C ALA A 105 -9.72 -4.39 9.35
N VAL A 106 -10.38 -3.23 9.46
CA VAL A 106 -10.91 -2.74 10.74
C VAL A 106 -12.06 -3.62 11.23
N TRP A 107 -13.00 -3.97 10.35
CA TRP A 107 -14.14 -4.81 10.70
C TRP A 107 -13.70 -6.20 11.19
N GLU A 108 -12.76 -6.85 10.50
CA GLU A 108 -12.25 -8.16 10.90
C GLU A 108 -11.59 -8.16 12.29
N VAL A 109 -10.90 -7.07 12.64
CA VAL A 109 -10.15 -6.99 13.90
C VAL A 109 -11.00 -6.48 15.06
N LYS A 110 -11.94 -5.56 14.81
CA LYS A 110 -12.72 -4.87 15.85
C LYS A 110 -14.18 -5.32 15.93
N GLY A 111 -14.70 -5.99 14.90
CA GLY A 111 -16.12 -6.34 14.78
C GLY A 111 -17.04 -5.13 14.54
N ASN A 112 -16.49 -3.95 14.28
CA ASN A 112 -17.21 -2.72 13.95
C ASN A 112 -16.34 -1.76 13.10
N LEU A 113 -16.96 -0.73 12.53
CA LEU A 113 -16.28 0.33 11.78
C LEU A 113 -16.29 1.65 12.55
N ASP A 114 -15.46 1.74 13.59
CA ASP A 114 -15.27 3.01 14.27
C ASP A 114 -14.26 3.92 13.52
N PHE A 115 -14.51 5.23 13.59
CA PHE A 115 -13.67 6.24 12.94
C PHE A 115 -12.24 6.27 13.45
N ALA A 116 -12.00 6.03 14.74
CA ALA A 116 -10.66 6.15 15.27
C ALA A 116 -9.77 5.06 14.65
N SER A 117 -10.31 3.85 14.51
CA SER A 117 -9.63 2.72 13.87
C SER A 117 -9.43 2.92 12.37
N THR A 118 -10.50 3.28 11.63
CA THR A 118 -10.39 3.53 10.17
C THR A 118 -9.46 4.69 9.86
N GLU A 119 -9.50 5.77 10.66
CA GLU A 119 -8.62 6.92 10.50
C GLU A 119 -7.17 6.62 10.90
N LYS A 120 -6.94 5.79 11.94
CA LYS A 120 -5.59 5.35 12.33
C LYS A 120 -4.93 4.57 11.20
N LEU A 121 -5.64 3.60 10.62
CA LEU A 121 -5.12 2.82 9.50
C LEU A 121 -4.96 3.68 8.23
N ARG A 122 -5.91 4.56 7.91
CA ARG A 122 -5.79 5.50 6.78
C ARG A 122 -4.58 6.42 6.92
N LYS A 123 -4.35 6.99 8.10
CA LYS A 123 -3.18 7.82 8.39
C LYS A 123 -1.89 7.01 8.27
N GLN A 124 -1.86 5.77 8.75
CA GLN A 124 -0.72 4.88 8.54
C GLN A 124 -0.38 4.73 7.04
N VAL A 125 -1.38 4.48 6.21
CA VAL A 125 -1.18 4.38 4.75
C VAL A 125 -0.68 5.70 4.15
N LEU A 126 -1.16 6.84 4.64
CA LEU A 126 -0.65 8.15 4.24
C LEU A 126 0.82 8.32 4.60
N TYR A 127 1.21 7.99 5.84
CA TYR A 127 2.62 8.02 6.30
C TYR A 127 3.49 7.06 5.48
N GLN A 128 2.91 5.98 4.98
CA GLN A 128 3.56 5.04 4.07
C GLN A 128 3.47 5.47 2.60
N SER A 129 3.81 6.74 2.36
CA SER A 129 3.96 7.32 1.03
C SER A 129 2.66 7.34 0.22
N GLY A 130 1.53 7.66 0.85
CA GLY A 130 0.28 7.95 0.14
C GLY A 130 -0.31 6.75 -0.61
N ALA A 131 -0.30 5.57 0.02
CA ALA A 131 -0.78 4.31 -0.57
C ALA A 131 -0.01 3.82 -1.81
N GLN A 132 1.18 4.36 -2.06
CA GLN A 132 1.97 3.92 -3.20
C GLN A 132 2.58 2.54 -2.95
N PHE A 133 2.49 1.66 -3.95
CA PHE A 133 3.11 0.34 -3.93
C PHE A 133 4.17 0.24 -5.03
N PRO A 134 5.46 0.50 -4.71
CA PRO A 134 6.57 0.34 -5.63
C PRO A 134 6.82 -1.13 -5.93
N VAL A 135 6.58 -1.51 -7.18
CA VAL A 135 6.86 -2.85 -7.70
C VAL A 135 8.35 -3.01 -7.97
N SER A 136 8.99 -2.02 -8.60
CA SER A 136 10.43 -2.05 -8.89
C SER A 136 10.93 -0.64 -9.25
N GLY A 137 12.09 -0.24 -8.76
CA GLY A 137 12.72 1.05 -9.10
C GLY A 137 13.28 1.81 -7.89
N VAL A 138 13.51 3.11 -8.08
CA VAL A 138 14.10 3.99 -7.05
C VAL A 138 13.06 4.92 -6.43
N VAL A 139 13.08 4.99 -5.10
CA VAL A 139 12.23 5.81 -4.25
C VAL A 139 13.10 6.76 -3.45
N TYR A 140 12.95 8.06 -3.67
CA TYR A 140 13.70 9.08 -2.93
C TYR A 140 12.97 9.50 -1.66
N GLU A 141 13.63 9.36 -0.50
CA GLU A 141 13.09 9.83 0.77
C GLU A 141 14.03 10.83 1.43
N ALA A 142 13.48 11.95 1.92
CA ALA A 142 14.21 12.97 2.67
C ALA A 142 14.11 12.70 4.18
N MET A 143 14.66 11.56 4.61
CA MET A 143 14.47 11.07 5.99
C MET A 143 15.33 11.80 7.04
N TYR A 144 16.54 12.20 6.67
CA TYR A 144 17.53 12.70 7.63
C TYR A 144 17.56 14.22 7.73
N LYS A 145 17.39 14.90 6.60
CA LYS A 145 17.37 16.35 6.51
C LYS A 145 16.44 16.80 5.38
N PRO A 146 15.56 17.79 5.61
CA PRO A 146 14.74 18.35 4.55
C PRO A 146 15.60 18.82 3.37
N GLY A 147 15.25 18.37 2.17
CA GLY A 147 16.02 18.65 0.95
C GLY A 147 17.19 17.71 0.69
N ASP A 148 17.47 16.72 1.54
CA ASP A 148 18.49 15.69 1.28
C ASP A 148 17.80 14.38 0.93
N TYR A 149 17.55 14.17 -0.37
CA TYR A 149 16.82 13.02 -0.88
C TYR A 149 17.73 11.83 -1.09
N TYR A 150 17.55 10.80 -0.27
CA TYR A 150 18.32 9.56 -0.36
C TYR A 150 17.60 8.53 -1.24
N PRO A 151 18.30 7.87 -2.19
CA PRO A 151 17.71 6.85 -3.03
C PRO A 151 17.58 5.52 -2.28
N TYR A 152 16.36 5.02 -2.16
CA TYR A 152 16.03 3.68 -1.71
C TYR A 152 15.54 2.85 -2.87
N LEU A 153 16.13 1.69 -3.10
CA LEU A 153 15.65 0.76 -4.11
C LEU A 153 14.50 -0.04 -3.53
N PHE A 154 13.44 -0.21 -4.31
CA PHE A 154 12.30 -1.04 -3.96
C PHE A 154 12.15 -2.19 -4.94
N LYS A 155 11.74 -3.34 -4.41
CA LYS A 155 11.20 -4.45 -5.19
C LYS A 155 10.03 -5.05 -4.42
N ASP A 156 8.95 -5.37 -5.12
CA ASP A 156 7.78 -6.07 -4.56
C ASP A 156 7.23 -5.40 -3.28
N GLY A 157 7.20 -4.07 -3.24
CA GLY A 157 6.68 -3.30 -2.11
C GLY A 157 7.60 -3.20 -0.90
N VAL A 158 8.86 -3.60 -1.00
CA VAL A 158 9.84 -3.61 0.11
C VAL A 158 11.17 -3.00 -0.35
N THR A 159 11.85 -2.31 0.57
CA THR A 159 13.20 -1.78 0.30
C THR A 159 14.22 -2.92 0.13
N VAL A 160 15.12 -2.79 -0.83
CA VAL A 160 16.15 -3.79 -1.14
C VAL A 160 17.53 -3.16 -1.26
N TRP A 161 18.56 -3.99 -1.19
CA TRP A 161 19.96 -3.58 -1.44
C TRP A 161 20.58 -4.51 -2.48
N LEU A 162 21.37 -3.93 -3.38
CA LEU A 162 22.10 -4.68 -4.40
C LEU A 162 23.21 -5.53 -3.76
N ALA A 163 23.40 -6.74 -4.27
CA ALA A 163 24.52 -7.59 -3.94
C ALA A 163 25.84 -6.96 -4.41
N ASP A 164 25.86 -6.49 -5.66
CA ASP A 164 26.95 -5.69 -6.22
C ASP A 164 26.67 -4.19 -6.01
N SER A 165 27.41 -3.58 -5.08
CA SER A 165 27.26 -2.16 -4.77
C SER A 165 27.81 -1.22 -5.85
N THR A 166 28.54 -1.71 -6.85
CA THR A 166 29.08 -0.86 -7.93
C THR A 166 27.99 -0.28 -8.84
N TYR A 167 26.85 -0.97 -8.93
CA TYR A 167 25.66 -0.49 -9.64
C TYR A 167 24.92 0.61 -8.89
N PHE A 168 25.20 0.81 -7.60
CA PHE A 168 24.59 1.88 -6.81
C PHE A 168 25.29 3.21 -7.08
N SER A 169 24.51 4.28 -7.28
CA SER A 169 25.08 5.60 -7.56
C SER A 169 25.91 6.11 -6.37
N LYS A 170 27.20 6.37 -6.59
CA LYS A 170 28.14 6.83 -5.55
C LYS A 170 27.76 8.20 -4.97
N ASP A 171 27.21 9.05 -5.82
CA ASP A 171 26.73 10.40 -5.49
C ASP A 171 25.24 10.45 -5.13
N HIS A 172 24.60 9.28 -5.01
CA HIS A 172 23.17 9.15 -4.75
C HIS A 172 22.27 9.83 -5.81
N ASN A 173 22.78 10.00 -7.03
CA ASN A 173 22.08 10.54 -8.20
C ASN A 173 22.25 9.64 -9.43
N PRO A 174 21.48 8.53 -9.53
CA PRO A 174 21.60 7.57 -10.61
C PRO A 174 21.40 8.18 -12.00
N ASN A 175 22.25 7.74 -12.94
CA ASN A 175 22.12 8.07 -14.36
C ASN A 175 21.02 7.23 -15.04
N ALA A 176 20.78 7.46 -16.34
CA ALA A 176 19.73 6.79 -17.09
C ALA A 176 19.88 5.25 -17.13
N GLU A 177 21.11 4.74 -17.29
CA GLU A 177 21.39 3.30 -17.32
C GLU A 177 21.12 2.64 -15.96
N GLN A 178 21.51 3.31 -14.88
CA GLN A 178 21.24 2.84 -13.51
C GLN A 178 19.75 2.85 -13.20
N LEU A 179 19.02 3.90 -13.63
CA LEU A 179 17.56 3.94 -13.48
C LEU A 179 16.88 2.80 -14.23
N ASP A 180 17.32 2.48 -15.45
CA ASP A 180 16.80 1.34 -16.19
C ASP A 180 17.12 -0.01 -15.52
N PHE A 181 18.35 -0.18 -15.02
CA PHE A 181 18.71 -1.35 -14.23
C PHE A 181 17.83 -1.49 -12.97
N TYR A 182 17.59 -0.41 -12.24
CA TYR A 182 16.74 -0.43 -11.05
C TYR A 182 15.29 -0.84 -11.34
N LEU A 183 14.76 -0.53 -12.52
CA LEU A 183 13.43 -0.97 -12.94
C LEU A 183 13.38 -2.49 -13.15
N HIS A 184 14.47 -3.09 -13.62
CA HIS A 184 14.51 -4.49 -14.06
C HIS A 184 15.31 -5.42 -13.12
N MET A 185 15.62 -4.98 -11.90
CA MET A 185 16.35 -5.78 -10.90
C MET A 185 15.69 -7.15 -10.70
N LYS A 186 16.51 -8.19 -10.76
CA LYS A 186 16.16 -9.57 -10.45
C LYS A 186 16.48 -9.85 -8.98
N THR A 187 15.84 -10.86 -8.42
CA THR A 187 16.11 -11.31 -7.05
C THR A 187 17.57 -11.73 -6.86
N THR A 188 18.23 -12.24 -7.90
CA THR A 188 19.65 -12.59 -7.92
C THR A 188 20.59 -11.40 -7.80
N ASP A 189 20.11 -10.19 -8.12
CA ASP A 189 20.91 -8.96 -8.05
C ASP A 189 20.91 -8.38 -6.62
N LEU A 190 20.12 -8.96 -5.72
CA LEU A 190 19.85 -8.41 -4.39
C LEU A 190 20.60 -9.19 -3.30
N LYS A 191 20.90 -8.48 -2.20
CA LYS A 191 21.40 -9.12 -0.97
C LYS A 191 20.35 -10.10 -0.41
N PRO A 192 20.79 -11.12 0.36
CA PRO A 192 19.89 -12.05 1.05
C PRO A 192 18.98 -11.39 2.09
N ARG A 193 19.31 -10.17 2.54
CA ARG A 193 18.51 -9.37 3.47
C ARG A 193 17.79 -8.24 2.73
N VAL A 194 16.57 -7.94 3.17
CA VAL A 194 15.73 -6.85 2.65
C VAL A 194 15.19 -5.99 3.80
N GLY A 195 14.52 -4.90 3.47
CA GLY A 195 13.82 -4.07 4.45
C GLY A 195 12.65 -4.82 5.09
N SER A 196 12.24 -4.39 6.27
CA SER A 196 11.19 -5.09 7.03
C SER A 196 9.79 -4.55 6.75
N TYR A 197 9.67 -3.31 6.29
CA TYR A 197 8.38 -2.64 6.15
C TYR A 197 7.79 -2.86 4.76
N ALA A 198 6.72 -3.66 4.70
CA ALA A 198 5.96 -3.85 3.47
C ALA A 198 5.00 -2.68 3.20
N ARG A 199 4.99 -2.18 1.97
CA ARG A 199 3.92 -1.31 1.49
C ARG A 199 2.61 -2.10 1.44
N ILE A 200 1.45 -1.50 1.67
CA ILE A 200 1.17 -0.06 1.80
C ILE A 200 1.07 0.46 3.24
N CYS A 201 1.26 -0.38 4.26
CA CYS A 201 0.98 0.00 5.66
C CYS A 201 2.08 -0.36 6.67
N SER A 202 3.28 -0.74 6.22
CA SER A 202 4.41 -1.17 7.05
C SER A 202 4.22 -2.50 7.77
N THR A 203 3.43 -3.43 7.21
CA THR A 203 3.35 -4.78 7.76
C THR A 203 4.75 -5.39 7.82
N THR A 204 5.11 -6.04 8.92
CA THR A 204 6.46 -6.56 9.13
C THR A 204 6.50 -8.10 9.16
N PRO A 205 7.68 -8.73 8.96
CA PRO A 205 7.86 -10.18 9.10
C PRO A 205 7.39 -10.74 10.44
N GLU A 206 7.67 -10.04 11.54
CA GLU A 206 7.22 -10.45 12.88
C GLU A 206 5.71 -10.37 13.04
N GLN A 207 5.07 -9.30 12.53
CA GLN A 207 3.61 -9.20 12.53
C GLN A 207 2.97 -10.30 11.68
N TYR A 208 3.54 -10.61 10.51
CA TYR A 208 3.09 -11.71 9.66
C TYR A 208 3.17 -13.06 10.39
N THR A 209 4.31 -13.33 11.05
CA THR A 209 4.51 -14.58 11.81
C THR A 209 3.55 -14.66 13.00
N ALA A 210 3.39 -13.57 13.75
CA ALA A 210 2.47 -13.48 14.89
C ALA A 210 0.99 -13.67 14.47
N ALA A 211 0.63 -13.26 13.25
CA ALA A 211 -0.69 -13.47 12.67
C ALA A 211 -0.91 -14.89 12.11
N GLY A 212 0.06 -15.80 12.28
CA GLY A 212 -0.03 -17.21 11.87
C GLY A 212 0.67 -17.54 10.54
N GLY A 213 1.35 -16.58 9.93
CA GLY A 213 2.16 -16.79 8.73
C GLY A 213 3.23 -17.88 8.92
N LYS A 214 3.44 -18.70 7.89
CA LYS A 214 4.31 -19.90 7.96
C LYS A 214 5.56 -19.83 7.09
N GLU A 215 5.63 -18.83 6.21
CA GLU A 215 6.75 -18.65 5.29
C GLU A 215 8.01 -18.16 6.04
N PRO A 216 9.23 -18.56 5.64
CA PRO A 216 10.47 -18.20 6.31
C PRO A 216 10.90 -16.75 5.99
N VAL A 217 10.18 -15.78 6.55
CA VAL A 217 10.34 -14.35 6.24
C VAL A 217 11.41 -13.62 7.06
N GLY A 218 12.03 -14.32 8.02
CA GLY A 218 13.02 -13.73 8.93
C GLY A 218 12.38 -12.89 10.04
N THR A 219 13.14 -11.91 10.55
CA THR A 219 12.73 -11.04 11.67
C THR A 219 12.70 -9.57 11.25
N ASN A 220 12.22 -8.66 12.11
CA ASN A 220 12.25 -7.23 11.80
C ASN A 220 13.67 -6.66 11.71
N LYS A 221 14.66 -7.29 12.35
CA LYS A 221 16.08 -6.89 12.25
C LYS A 221 16.80 -7.52 11.06
N GLN A 222 16.31 -8.67 10.60
CA GLN A 222 16.91 -9.49 9.56
C GLN A 222 15.81 -10.09 8.69
N ALA A 223 15.10 -9.24 7.95
CA ALA A 223 14.06 -9.71 7.03
C ALA A 223 14.74 -10.47 5.88
N ALA A 224 14.29 -11.70 5.65
CA ALA A 224 14.83 -12.55 4.60
C ALA A 224 14.33 -12.07 3.24
N GLN A 225 15.11 -12.28 2.18
CA GLN A 225 14.72 -11.96 0.81
C GLN A 225 13.38 -12.63 0.40
N HIS A 226 13.02 -13.77 1.00
CA HIS A 226 11.71 -14.41 0.80
C HIS A 226 10.52 -13.54 1.21
N TRP A 227 10.74 -12.52 2.05
CA TRP A 227 9.71 -11.53 2.39
C TRP A 227 9.16 -10.80 1.15
N LEU A 228 10.00 -10.56 0.13
CA LEU A 228 9.57 -9.98 -1.15
C LEU A 228 8.46 -10.81 -1.81
N TYR A 229 8.66 -12.12 -1.87
CA TYR A 229 7.69 -13.05 -2.44
C TYR A 229 6.37 -13.04 -1.68
N VAL A 230 6.42 -13.06 -0.34
CA VAL A 230 5.22 -13.04 0.50
C VAL A 230 4.45 -11.74 0.33
N VAL A 231 5.13 -10.59 0.36
CA VAL A 231 4.48 -9.27 0.18
C VAL A 231 3.83 -9.18 -1.20
N ARG A 232 4.55 -9.55 -2.27
CA ARG A 232 3.99 -9.62 -3.63
C ARG A 232 2.73 -10.47 -3.68
N LYS A 233 2.82 -11.72 -3.21
CA LYS A 233 1.71 -12.68 -3.25
C LYS A 233 0.48 -12.15 -2.51
N LEU A 234 0.66 -11.60 -1.31
CA LEU A 234 -0.46 -11.05 -0.52
C LEU A 234 -1.07 -9.82 -1.20
N TYR A 235 -0.27 -8.96 -1.82
CA TYR A 235 -0.78 -7.78 -2.53
C TYR A 235 -1.52 -8.16 -3.82
N GLN A 236 -1.00 -9.14 -4.56
CA GLN A 236 -1.65 -9.72 -5.74
C GLN A 236 -3.02 -10.32 -5.43
N GLN A 237 -3.13 -11.04 -4.31
CA GLN A 237 -4.39 -11.59 -3.82
C GLN A 237 -5.39 -10.48 -3.43
N ALA A 238 -4.90 -9.38 -2.86
CA ALA A 238 -5.73 -8.25 -2.49
C ALA A 238 -6.32 -7.50 -3.70
N TRP A 239 -5.64 -7.53 -4.85
CA TRP A 239 -5.99 -6.69 -6.01
C TRP A 239 -7.42 -6.88 -6.52
N ASN A 240 -7.89 -8.13 -6.53
CA ASN A 240 -9.24 -8.50 -6.97
C ASN A 240 -10.16 -8.86 -5.78
N SER A 241 -9.87 -8.32 -4.59
CA SER A 241 -10.55 -8.63 -3.34
C SER A 241 -10.83 -7.36 -2.53
N ASP A 242 -11.90 -7.39 -1.74
CA ASP A 242 -12.18 -6.34 -0.75
C ASP A 242 -11.29 -6.47 0.51
N ARG A 243 -10.49 -7.53 0.57
CA ARG A 243 -9.61 -7.85 1.69
C ARG A 243 -8.15 -7.75 1.29
N ASN A 244 -7.37 -7.00 2.07
CA ASN A 244 -5.92 -6.94 1.96
C ASN A 244 -5.28 -7.52 3.24
N GLU A 245 -4.68 -8.71 3.13
CA GLU A 245 -4.09 -9.43 4.27
C GLU A 245 -2.98 -8.62 4.95
N LEU A 246 -2.15 -7.87 4.20
CA LEU A 246 -1.10 -7.04 4.80
C LEU A 246 -1.72 -6.01 5.76
N MET A 247 -2.83 -5.39 5.36
CA MET A 247 -3.55 -4.42 6.20
C MET A 247 -4.24 -5.09 7.38
N VAL A 248 -4.83 -6.27 7.21
CA VAL A 248 -5.43 -7.06 8.30
C VAL A 248 -4.37 -7.42 9.36
N ILE A 249 -3.20 -7.91 8.93
CA ILE A 249 -2.08 -8.25 9.82
C ILE A 249 -1.61 -7.02 10.59
N TRP A 250 -1.42 -5.89 9.89
CA TRP A 250 -1.04 -4.66 10.55
C TRP A 250 -2.12 -4.21 11.56
N ALA A 251 -3.39 -4.29 11.18
CA ALA A 251 -4.51 -3.94 12.06
C ALA A 251 -4.55 -4.80 13.34
N LYS A 252 -4.36 -6.13 13.23
CA LYS A 252 -4.29 -7.04 14.38
C LYS A 252 -3.23 -6.64 15.40
N ALA A 253 -2.11 -6.10 14.93
CA ALA A 253 -1.00 -5.71 15.80
C ALA A 253 -1.13 -4.28 16.36
N ASN A 254 -2.02 -3.44 15.81
CA ASN A 254 -2.00 -1.99 16.08
C ASN A 254 -3.36 -1.37 16.41
N LEU A 255 -4.49 -2.07 16.32
CA LEU A 255 -5.83 -1.53 16.60
C LEU A 255 -6.47 -2.09 17.86
#